data_AF-A0A7T0BVC8-F1
#
_entry.id   AF-A0A7T0BVC8-F1
#
_cell.length_a   1.000
_cell.length_b   1.000
_cell.length_c   1.000
_cell.angle_alpha   90.00
_cell.angle_beta   90.00
_cell.angle_gamma   90.00
#
_symmetry.space_group_name_H-M   'P 1'
#
loop_
_entity.id
_entity.type
_entity.pdbx_description
1 polymer ?
#
loop_
_entity_poly.entity_id
_entity_poly.type
_entity_poly.pdbx_seq_one_letter_code
_entity_poly.pdbx_strand_id
1 'polypeptide(L)'
;MSLEKYAHDCAILATEMWRLLTADEYADVPDALSTFGVNEWYRWRREHHKEVSVFASATPSRQKKMLLKHDREKRLLLVFASVQMGIETAELLYAVLEKCQEGLSYRNMIRAAAEARREIENRESSFWPLEGHPTFRDLKKPSQ
;
A
#
# COMPACT_ATOMS: atom_id res chain seq x y z
N MET A 1 -13.20 -18.63 -3.08
CA MET A 1 -12.18 -18.05 -2.17
C MET A 1 -12.78 -16.76 -1.63
N SER A 2 -12.88 -16.58 -0.31
CA SER A 2 -13.58 -15.42 0.27
C SER A 2 -12.74 -14.14 0.17
N LEU A 3 -13.41 -12.99 0.16
CA LEU A 3 -12.76 -11.67 0.18
C LEU A 3 -11.91 -11.49 1.46
N GLU A 4 -12.33 -12.12 2.55
CA GLU A 4 -11.61 -12.17 3.83
C GLU A 4 -10.24 -12.83 3.70
N LYS A 5 -10.19 -13.96 2.99
CA LYS A 5 -8.91 -14.62 2.72
C LYS A 5 -7.96 -13.71 1.94
N TYR A 6 -8.46 -13.01 0.92
CA TYR A 6 -7.63 -12.07 0.16
C TYR A 6 -7.13 -10.91 1.03
N ALA A 7 -7.99 -10.35 1.89
CA ALA A 7 -7.60 -9.30 2.82
C ALA A 7 -6.45 -9.76 3.75
N HIS A 8 -6.59 -10.97 4.30
CA HIS A 8 -5.58 -11.59 5.14
C HIS A 8 -4.28 -11.86 4.39
N ASP A 9 -4.35 -12.46 3.20
CA ASP A 9 -3.20 -12.77 2.36
C ASP A 9 -2.44 -11.49 1.95
N CYS A 10 -3.14 -10.38 1.69
CA CYS A 10 -2.52 -9.07 1.43
C CYS A 10 -1.71 -8.55 2.64
N ALA A 11 -2.23 -8.70 3.85
CA ALA A 11 -1.53 -8.30 5.07
C ALA A 11 -0.31 -9.19 5.36
N ILE A 12 -0.40 -10.49 5.11
CA ILE A 12 0.74 -11.42 5.18
C ILE A 12 1.82 -11.00 4.19
N LEU A 13 1.46 -10.80 2.92
CA LEU A 13 2.41 -10.40 1.88
C LEU A 13 3.13 -9.09 2.22
N ALA A 14 2.42 -8.11 2.78
CA ALA A 14 3.03 -6.88 3.26
C ALA A 14 4.08 -7.15 4.36
N THR A 15 3.78 -8.04 5.29
CA THR A 15 4.71 -8.45 6.36
C THR A 15 5.92 -9.19 5.81
N GLU A 16 5.72 -10.06 4.80
CA GLU A 16 6.80 -10.78 4.14
C GLU A 16 7.74 -9.85 3.38
N MET A 17 7.21 -8.80 2.75
CA MET A 17 8.01 -7.82 2.02
C MET A 17 8.93 -7.03 2.94
N TRP A 18 8.50 -6.69 4.16
CA TRP A 18 9.38 -6.07 5.15
C TRP A 18 10.60 -6.92 5.47
N ARG A 19 10.46 -8.25 5.47
CA ARG A 19 11.55 -9.19 5.74
C ARG A 19 12.57 -9.27 4.60
N LEU A 20 12.35 -8.57 3.49
CA LEU A 20 13.33 -8.45 2.41
C LEU A 20 14.43 -7.42 2.73
N LEU A 21 14.17 -6.51 3.67
CA LEU A 21 15.15 -5.52 4.11
C LEU A 21 15.96 -6.06 5.29
N THR A 22 17.23 -5.66 5.36
CA THR A 22 18.02 -5.82 6.60
C THR A 22 17.52 -4.85 7.69
N ALA A 23 17.96 -5.04 8.93
CA ALA A 23 17.63 -4.12 10.02
C ALA A 23 18.12 -2.69 9.73
N ASP A 24 19.32 -2.55 9.16
CA ASP A 24 19.87 -1.24 8.77
C ASP A 24 19.05 -0.61 7.64
N GLU A 25 18.66 -1.39 6.64
CA GLU A 25 17.83 -0.90 5.54
C GLU A 25 16.43 -0.50 6.00
N TYR A 26 15.85 -1.24 6.95
CA TYR A 26 14.58 -0.88 7.59
C TYR A 26 14.67 0.48 8.29
N ALA A 27 15.76 0.72 9.03
CA ALA A 27 16.00 1.98 9.74
C ALA A 27 16.21 3.17 8.79
N ASP A 28 16.66 2.93 7.56
CA ASP A 28 16.88 3.97 6.54
C ASP A 28 15.60 4.37 5.79
N VAL A 29 14.50 3.61 5.90
CA VAL A 29 13.26 3.90 5.15
C VAL A 29 12.69 5.29 5.49
N PRO A 30 12.59 5.71 6.77
CA PRO A 30 12.15 7.07 7.10
C PRO A 30 13.04 8.13 6.45
N ASP A 31 14.36 7.99 6.52
CA ASP A 31 15.29 8.95 5.92
C ASP A 31 15.12 9.02 4.39
N ALA A 32 15.01 7.86 3.73
CA ALA A 32 14.76 7.75 2.31
C ALA A 32 13.39 8.32 1.88
N LEU A 33 12.40 8.40 2.78
CA LEU A 33 11.11 9.03 2.50
C LEU A 33 11.10 10.51 2.85
N SER A 34 11.90 10.93 3.84
CA SER A 34 12.01 12.32 4.27
C SER A 34 12.52 13.22 3.15
N THR A 35 13.37 12.68 2.28
CA THR A 35 13.88 13.36 1.08
C THR A 35 12.81 13.58 0.01
N PHE A 36 11.73 12.79 0.00
CA PHE A 36 10.62 12.90 -0.96
C PHE A 36 9.41 13.67 -0.44
N GLY A 37 9.33 13.93 0.87
CA GLY A 37 8.09 14.40 1.48
C GLY A 37 6.86 13.54 1.12
N VAL A 38 5.69 13.95 1.60
CA VAL A 38 4.44 13.20 1.37
C VAL A 38 4.03 13.23 -0.11
N ASN A 39 4.05 14.41 -0.72
CA ASN A 39 3.51 14.59 -2.07
C ASN A 39 4.39 13.94 -3.15
N GLU A 40 5.72 14.02 -3.02
CA GLU A 40 6.61 13.43 -4.02
C GLU A 40 6.68 11.92 -3.86
N TRP A 41 6.56 11.39 -2.64
CA TRP A 41 6.35 9.95 -2.42
C TRP A 41 5.14 9.43 -3.20
N TYR A 42 4.01 10.12 -3.11
CA TYR A 42 2.80 9.69 -3.83
C TYR A 42 2.91 9.84 -5.34
N ARG A 43 3.56 10.91 -5.82
CA ARG A 43 3.89 11.05 -7.23
C ARG A 43 4.75 9.87 -7.70
N TRP A 44 5.81 9.55 -6.96
CA TRP A 44 6.71 8.44 -7.24
C TRP A 44 5.98 7.11 -7.30
N ARG A 45 5.10 6.81 -6.32
CA ARG A 45 4.30 5.57 -6.30
C ARG A 45 3.40 5.45 -7.54
N ARG A 46 2.82 6.56 -7.99
CA ARG A 46 1.94 6.58 -9.16
C ARG A 46 2.71 6.32 -10.46
N GLU A 47 3.85 7.00 -10.61
CA GLU A 47 4.75 6.84 -11.76
C GLU A 47 5.31 5.41 -11.84
N HIS A 48 5.60 4.80 -10.69
CA HIS A 48 6.17 3.46 -10.60
C HIS A 48 5.16 2.36 -10.31
N HIS A 49 3.84 2.61 -10.41
CA HIS A 49 2.83 1.64 -9.97
C HIS A 49 2.96 0.27 -10.65
N LYS A 50 3.33 0.24 -11.94
CA LYS A 50 3.53 -1.02 -12.69
C LYS A 50 4.69 -1.81 -12.10
N GLU A 51 5.79 -1.14 -11.81
CA GLU A 51 6.99 -1.76 -11.22
C GLU A 51 6.68 -2.30 -9.82
N VAL A 52 6.03 -1.48 -8.98
CA VAL A 52 5.58 -1.86 -7.63
C VAL A 52 4.63 -3.07 -7.68
N SER A 53 3.67 -3.09 -8.60
CA SER A 53 2.72 -4.20 -8.76
C SER A 53 3.40 -5.48 -9.25
N VAL A 54 4.31 -5.38 -10.23
CA VAL A 54 5.10 -6.52 -10.71
C VAL A 54 6.00 -7.06 -9.60
N PHE A 55 6.63 -6.19 -8.81
CA PHE A 55 7.46 -6.60 -7.68
C PHE A 55 6.63 -7.28 -6.60
N ALA A 56 5.50 -6.68 -6.21
CA ALA A 56 4.63 -7.21 -5.17
C ALA A 56 4.04 -8.59 -5.52
N SER A 57 3.72 -8.80 -6.79
CA SER A 57 3.16 -10.06 -7.29
C SER A 57 4.21 -11.13 -7.60
N ALA A 58 5.50 -10.80 -7.56
CA ALA A 58 6.59 -11.72 -7.85
C ALA A 58 6.83 -12.70 -6.69
N THR A 59 7.34 -13.89 -7.01
CA THR A 59 7.78 -14.87 -6.00
C THR A 59 8.94 -14.31 -5.16
N PRO A 60 9.15 -14.78 -3.91
CA PRO A 60 10.24 -14.26 -3.05
C PRO A 60 11.64 -14.36 -3.69
N SER A 61 11.90 -15.43 -4.44
CA SER A 61 13.17 -15.59 -5.16
C SER A 61 13.34 -14.60 -6.31
N ARG A 62 12.24 -14.23 -6.99
CA ARG A 62 12.23 -13.22 -8.05
C ARG A 62 12.32 -11.81 -7.47
N GLN A 63 11.66 -11.53 -6.36
CA GLN A 63 11.77 -10.25 -5.63
C GLN A 63 13.22 -9.96 -5.26
N LYS A 64 13.92 -10.92 -4.62
CA LYS A 64 15.35 -10.78 -4.30
C LYS A 64 16.19 -10.47 -5.55
N LYS A 65 15.96 -11.17 -6.66
CA LYS A 65 16.64 -10.90 -7.93
C LYS A 65 16.32 -9.53 -8.54
N MET A 66 15.11 -9.03 -8.34
CA MET A 66 14.72 -7.68 -8.79
C MET A 66 15.47 -6.63 -7.97
N LEU A 67 15.50 -6.77 -6.64
CA LEU A 67 16.19 -5.81 -5.76
C LEU A 67 17.70 -5.69 -6.08
N LEU A 68 18.36 -6.76 -6.49
CA LEU A 68 19.78 -6.71 -6.89
C LEU A 68 20.08 -5.80 -8.11
N LYS A 69 19.06 -5.40 -8.87
CA LYS A 69 19.20 -4.53 -10.04
C LYS A 69 19.11 -3.05 -9.72
N HIS A 70 18.75 -2.71 -8.49
CA HIS A 70 18.48 -1.34 -8.06
C HIS A 70 19.51 -0.90 -7.02
N ASP A 71 19.79 0.40 -6.99
CA ASP A 71 20.55 1.01 -5.91
C ASP A 71 19.81 0.92 -4.56
N ARG A 72 20.51 1.25 -3.48
CA ARG A 72 19.97 1.13 -2.11
C ARG A 72 18.65 1.88 -1.97
N GLU A 73 18.61 3.14 -2.38
CA GLU A 73 17.44 4.01 -2.25
C GLU A 73 16.23 3.45 -3.01
N LYS A 74 16.40 3.10 -4.28
CA LYS A 74 15.33 2.53 -5.11
C LYS A 74 14.82 1.20 -4.54
N ARG A 75 15.68 0.38 -3.93
CA ARG A 75 15.24 -0.85 -3.22
C ARG A 75 14.34 -0.53 -2.03
N LEU A 76 14.73 0.42 -1.19
CA LEU A 76 13.94 0.85 -0.02
C LEU A 76 12.55 1.34 -0.45
N LEU A 77 12.51 2.23 -1.44
CA LEU A 77 11.25 2.78 -1.97
C LEU A 77 10.37 1.70 -2.61
N LEU A 78 10.96 0.76 -3.36
CA LEU A 78 10.20 -0.32 -3.99
C LEU A 78 9.58 -1.26 -2.95
N VAL A 79 10.35 -1.68 -1.94
CA VAL A 79 9.84 -2.52 -0.86
C VAL A 79 8.76 -1.78 -0.08
N PHE A 80 9.03 -0.56 0.37
CA PHE A 80 8.08 0.21 1.15
C PHE A 80 6.77 0.48 0.38
N ALA A 81 6.84 0.81 -0.90
CA ALA A 81 5.65 0.99 -1.75
C ALA A 81 4.81 -0.28 -1.86
N SER A 82 5.45 -1.44 -1.98
CA SER A 82 4.74 -2.72 -2.08
C SER A 82 4.15 -3.17 -0.75
N VAL A 83 4.83 -2.91 0.37
CA VAL A 83 4.27 -3.11 1.71
C VAL A 83 3.03 -2.22 1.91
N GLN A 84 3.17 -0.93 1.63
CA GLN A 84 2.08 0.03 1.75
C GLN A 84 0.89 -0.41 0.87
N MET A 85 1.13 -0.81 -0.39
CA MET A 85 0.09 -1.32 -1.27
C MET A 85 -0.63 -2.55 -0.68
N GLY A 86 0.08 -3.48 -0.05
CA GLY A 86 -0.50 -4.66 0.58
C GLY A 86 -1.40 -4.31 1.77
N ILE A 87 -0.95 -3.42 2.64
CA ILE A 87 -1.73 -2.94 3.80
C ILE A 87 -2.98 -2.17 3.33
N GLU A 88 -2.81 -1.20 2.43
CA GLU A 88 -3.92 -0.40 1.89
C GLU A 88 -4.98 -1.28 1.21
N THR A 89 -4.54 -2.33 0.51
CA THR A 89 -5.44 -3.30 -0.11
C THR A 89 -6.18 -4.14 0.94
N ALA A 90 -5.47 -4.63 1.96
CA ALA A 90 -6.09 -5.37 3.06
C ALA A 90 -7.16 -4.54 3.77
N GLU A 91 -6.84 -3.28 4.12
CA GLU A 91 -7.76 -2.35 4.77
C GLU A 91 -9.01 -2.09 3.91
N LEU A 92 -8.83 -1.87 2.60
CA LEU A 92 -9.94 -1.69 1.67
C LEU A 92 -10.84 -2.94 1.61
N LEU A 93 -10.26 -4.13 1.54
CA LEU A 93 -11.01 -5.38 1.47
C LEU A 93 -11.78 -5.65 2.77
N TYR A 94 -11.19 -5.35 3.94
CA TYR A 94 -11.89 -5.42 5.22
C TYR A 94 -13.04 -4.40 5.32
N ALA A 95 -12.84 -3.16 4.87
CA ALA A 95 -13.91 -2.17 4.85
C ALA A 95 -15.06 -2.58 3.90
N VAL A 96 -14.74 -3.15 2.74
CA VAL A 96 -15.75 -3.71 1.83
C VAL A 96 -16.48 -4.89 2.47
N LEU A 97 -15.79 -5.81 3.12
CA LEU A 97 -16.41 -6.93 3.85
C LEU A 97 -17.39 -6.46 4.92
N GLU A 98 -17.06 -5.39 5.63
CA GLU A 98 -17.90 -4.85 6.70
C GLU A 98 -19.17 -4.19 6.14
N LYS A 99 -19.05 -3.36 5.10
CA LYS A 99 -20.18 -2.58 4.58
C LYS A 99 -21.02 -3.30 3.52
N CYS A 100 -20.40 -4.16 2.71
CA CYS A 100 -21.04 -4.82 1.56
C CYS A 100 -21.58 -6.22 1.93
N GLN A 101 -22.53 -6.26 2.88
CA GLN A 101 -23.16 -7.50 3.33
C GLN A 101 -24.10 -8.10 2.28
N GLU A 102 -24.33 -9.41 2.36
CA GLU A 102 -25.32 -10.11 1.55
C GLU A 102 -26.74 -9.56 1.81
N GLY A 103 -27.60 -9.59 0.79
CA GLY A 103 -28.99 -9.12 0.89
C GLY A 103 -29.21 -7.63 0.58
N LEU A 104 -28.15 -6.85 0.31
CA LEU A 104 -28.29 -5.48 -0.19
C LEU A 104 -28.81 -5.46 -1.63
N SER A 105 -29.68 -4.49 -1.93
CA SER A 105 -30.04 -4.17 -3.31
C SER A 105 -28.82 -3.64 -4.08
N TYR A 106 -28.82 -3.78 -5.40
CA TYR A 106 -27.72 -3.29 -6.25
C TYR A 106 -27.36 -1.81 -6.00
N ARG A 107 -28.36 -0.94 -5.80
CA ARG A 107 -28.14 0.49 -5.50
C ARG A 107 -27.50 0.69 -4.12
N ASN A 108 -27.95 -0.08 -3.12
CA ASN A 108 -27.37 -0.01 -1.77
C ASN A 108 -25.95 -0.57 -1.74
N MET A 109 -25.65 -1.58 -2.58
CA MET A 109 -24.30 -2.11 -2.74
C MET A 109 -23.33 -1.05 -3.27
N ILE A 110 -23.73 -0.29 -4.29
CA ILE A 110 -22.92 0.83 -4.81
C ILE A 110 -22.65 1.86 -3.71
N ARG A 111 -23.68 2.22 -2.92
CA ARG A 111 -23.54 3.16 -1.80
C ARG A 111 -22.58 2.64 -0.73
N ALA A 112 -22.73 1.39 -0.31
CA ALA A 112 -21.89 0.76 0.70
C ALA A 112 -20.42 0.69 0.25
N ALA A 113 -20.16 0.34 -1.01
CA ALA A 113 -18.80 0.35 -1.57
C ALA A 113 -18.20 1.76 -1.61
N ALA A 114 -18.99 2.79 -1.93
CA ALA A 114 -18.56 4.17 -1.89
C ALA A 114 -18.25 4.66 -0.46
N GLU A 115 -19.04 4.24 0.52
CA GLU A 115 -18.82 4.53 1.95
C GLU A 115 -17.54 3.86 2.46
N ALA A 116 -17.33 2.56 2.18
CA ALA A 116 -16.12 1.84 2.53
C ALA A 116 -14.86 2.52 1.95
N ARG A 117 -14.92 2.90 0.67
CA ARG A 117 -13.83 3.63 0.02
C ARG A 117 -13.58 4.99 0.68
N ARG A 118 -14.65 5.73 1.01
CA ARG A 118 -14.54 7.06 1.63
C ARG A 118 -13.98 6.98 3.05
N GLU A 119 -14.32 5.95 3.80
CA GLU A 119 -13.80 5.70 5.14
C GLU A 119 -12.28 5.51 5.11
N ILE A 120 -11.79 4.63 4.22
CA ILE A 120 -10.35 4.46 3.97
C ILE A 120 -9.73 5.79 3.52
N GLU A 121 -10.37 6.51 2.58
CA GLU A 121 -9.86 7.78 2.07
C GLU A 121 -9.62 8.86 3.13
N ASN A 122 -10.40 8.89 4.20
CA ASN A 122 -10.27 9.88 5.27
C ASN A 122 -9.55 9.35 6.51
N ARG A 123 -9.13 8.09 6.52
CA ARG A 123 -8.32 7.54 7.59
C ARG A 123 -6.89 8.05 7.44
N GLU A 124 -6.28 8.44 8.56
CA GLU A 124 -4.84 8.64 8.62
C GLU A 124 -4.15 7.34 8.22
N SER A 125 -3.15 7.42 7.35
CA SER A 125 -2.37 6.24 7.00
C SER A 125 -1.65 5.73 8.24
N SER A 126 -2.14 4.59 8.75
CA SER A 126 -1.59 3.87 9.90
C SER A 126 -0.13 3.45 9.73
N PHE A 127 0.38 3.55 8.49
CA PHE A 127 1.64 2.98 8.05
C PHE A 127 2.62 4.02 7.51
N TRP A 128 2.35 5.31 7.71
CA TRP A 128 3.28 6.37 7.36
C TRP A 128 4.42 6.46 8.38
N PRO A 129 5.70 6.35 7.98
CA PRO A 129 6.84 6.32 8.90
C PRO A 129 7.37 7.70 9.29
N LEU A 130 6.80 8.79 8.75
CA LEU A 130 7.18 10.17 9.10
C LEU A 130 6.10 10.84 9.95
N GLU A 131 6.47 11.90 10.68
CA GLU A 131 5.49 12.75 11.35
C GLU A 131 4.56 13.43 10.33
N GLY A 132 3.27 13.51 10.66
CA GLY A 132 2.22 14.01 9.78
C GLY A 132 1.64 12.91 8.89
N HIS A 133 0.74 12.11 9.45
CA HIS A 133 0.07 11.02 8.74
C HIS A 133 -0.77 11.56 7.58
N PRO A 134 -0.39 11.34 6.32
CA PRO A 134 -1.23 11.72 5.19
C PRO A 134 -2.50 10.89 5.19
N THR A 135 -3.58 11.50 4.70
CA THR A 135 -4.81 10.78 4.43
C THR A 135 -4.73 10.13 3.05
N PHE A 136 -5.47 9.04 2.86
CA PHE A 136 -5.64 8.45 1.53
C PHE A 136 -6.27 9.41 0.50
N ARG A 137 -6.92 10.49 0.94
CA ARG A 137 -7.48 11.53 0.05
C ARG A 137 -6.39 12.40 -0.56
N ASP A 138 -5.29 12.62 0.15
CA ASP A 138 -4.12 13.35 -0.35
C ASP A 138 -3.50 12.61 -1.55
N LEU A 139 -3.79 11.31 -1.71
CA LEU A 139 -3.37 10.47 -2.85
C LEU A 139 -3.97 10.87 -4.20
N LYS A 140 -5.13 11.55 -4.22
CA LYS A 140 -5.93 11.74 -5.45
C LYS A 140 -5.77 13.09 -6.10
N LYS A 141 -5.40 14.14 -5.37
CA LYS A 141 -5.28 15.47 -5.97
C LYS A 141 -3.90 15.58 -6.64
N PRO A 142 -3.80 15.67 -7.98
CA PRO A 142 -2.60 16.27 -8.54
C PRO A 142 -2.52 17.68 -7.95
N SER A 143 -1.37 18.04 -7.40
CA SER A 143 -0.99 19.44 -7.26
C SER A 143 -1.15 20.06 -8.65
N GLN A 144 -2.20 20.87 -8.82
CA GLN A 144 -2.33 21.74 -9.98
C GLN A 144 -1.31 22.87 -9.85
#